data_AF-A0A958W9C0-F1
#
_entry.id   AF-A0A958W9C0-F1
#
_cell.length_a   1.000
_cell.length_b   1.000
_cell.length_c   1.000
_cell.angle_alpha   90.00
_cell.angle_beta   90.00
_cell.angle_gamma   90.00
#
_symmetry.space_group_name_H-M   'P 1'
#
loop_
_entity.id
_entity.type
_entity.pdbx_description
1 polymer ?
#
loop_
_entity_poly.entity_id
_entity_poly.type
_entity_poly.pdbx_seq_one_letter_code
_entity_poly.pdbx_strand_id
1 'polypeptide(L)'
;MWKLEAISFFRIIEMFHFESFHMYGIITTGVILGLAITQLFKRGKVKTVEGIVHQFNDKDKTWWRYILGGIIFGMGWALTGVCSGMMFVLMGSGYTVFAVFIASAMLGTFAYGYFRKVLPH
;
A
#
# COMPACT_ATOMS: atom_id res chain seq x y z
N MET A 1 -1.82 -13.97 -16.64
CA MET A 1 -2.30 -12.93 -15.69
C MET A 1 -3.80 -13.05 -15.37
N TRP A 2 -4.63 -13.68 -16.20
CA TRP A 2 -6.04 -14.01 -15.91
C TRP A 2 -6.31 -15.19 -14.97
N LYS A 3 -5.25 -15.76 -14.36
CA LYS A 3 -5.34 -16.92 -13.45
C LYS A 3 -5.22 -16.53 -11.97
N LEU A 4 -5.03 -15.24 -11.70
CA LEU A 4 -5.12 -14.69 -10.37
C LEU A 4 -6.56 -14.23 -10.16
N GLU A 5 -7.40 -15.14 -9.69
CA GLU A 5 -8.68 -14.95 -8.96
C GLU A 5 -8.58 -13.95 -7.78
N ALA A 6 -7.49 -13.17 -7.66
CA ALA A 6 -7.33 -12.03 -6.77
C ALA A 6 -8.18 -10.81 -7.21
N ILE A 7 -8.76 -10.84 -8.41
CA ILE A 7 -9.61 -9.76 -8.96
C ILE A 7 -11.00 -9.71 -8.28
N SER A 8 -11.39 -10.77 -7.58
CA SER A 8 -12.70 -10.87 -6.95
C SER A 8 -12.64 -10.43 -5.48
N PHE A 9 -13.50 -9.47 -5.12
CA PHE A 9 -13.83 -9.07 -3.74
C PHE A 9 -14.09 -10.27 -2.81
N PHE A 10 -14.56 -11.39 -3.37
CA PHE A 10 -14.82 -12.65 -2.69
C PHE A 10 -13.57 -13.24 -2.02
N ARG A 11 -12.38 -13.09 -2.63
CA ARG A 11 -11.15 -13.69 -2.10
C ARG A 11 -10.55 -12.93 -0.92
N ILE A 12 -10.88 -11.64 -0.77
CA ILE A 12 -10.52 -10.86 0.42
C ILE A 12 -11.34 -11.32 1.62
N ILE A 13 -12.64 -11.59 1.45
CA ILE A 13 -13.51 -12.15 2.49
C ILE A 13 -13.04 -13.56 2.88
N GLU A 14 -12.69 -14.38 1.89
CA GLU A 14 -12.18 -15.74 2.09
C GLU A 14 -10.82 -15.78 2.79
N MET A 15 -10.02 -14.72 2.63
CA MET A 15 -8.79 -14.51 3.38
C MET A 15 -9.06 -14.22 4.87
N PHE A 16 -10.14 -13.50 5.20
CA PHE A 16 -10.59 -13.29 6.58
C PHE A 16 -11.32 -14.51 7.17
N HIS A 17 -11.88 -15.37 6.33
CA HIS A 17 -12.52 -16.63 6.73
C HIS A 17 -11.52 -17.80 6.92
N PHE A 18 -10.20 -17.54 6.81
CA PHE A 18 -9.11 -18.53 6.96
C PHE A 18 -9.10 -19.71 5.97
N GLU A 19 -9.86 -19.63 4.87
CA GLU A 19 -9.94 -20.71 3.86
C GLU A 19 -8.77 -20.67 2.84
N SER A 20 -8.07 -19.52 2.71
CA SER A 20 -7.01 -19.31 1.71
C SER A 20 -5.59 -19.22 2.29
N PHE A 21 -4.98 -20.36 2.60
CA PHE A 21 -3.57 -20.40 3.05
C PHE A 21 -2.57 -19.82 2.03
N HIS A 22 -2.89 -19.89 0.73
CA HIS A 22 -2.00 -19.43 -0.34
C HIS A 22 -1.85 -17.89 -0.38
N MET A 23 -2.93 -17.13 -0.16
CA MET A 23 -2.88 -15.67 -0.17
C MET A 23 -2.12 -15.11 1.03
N TYR A 24 -2.31 -15.70 2.21
CA TYR A 24 -1.53 -15.36 3.40
C TYR A 24 -0.04 -15.65 3.22
N GLY A 25 0.30 -16.76 2.56
CA GLY A 25 1.67 -17.12 2.19
C GLY A 25 2.33 -16.07 1.29
N ILE A 26 1.62 -15.55 0.28
CA ILE A 26 2.17 -14.52 -0.63
C ILE A 26 2.45 -13.22 0.14
N ILE A 27 1.52 -12.75 0.97
CA ILE A 27 1.69 -11.48 1.71
C ILE A 27 2.83 -11.60 2.72
N THR A 28 2.86 -12.68 3.51
CA THR A 28 3.91 -12.89 4.52
C THR A 28 5.29 -13.05 3.89
N THR A 29 5.39 -13.78 2.78
CA THR A 29 6.65 -13.91 2.03
C THR A 29 7.12 -12.56 1.49
N GLY A 30 6.21 -11.74 0.96
CA GLY A 30 6.52 -10.38 0.50
C GLY A 30 7.04 -9.49 1.62
N VAL A 31 6.43 -9.54 2.81
CA VAL A 31 6.87 -8.78 3.99
C VAL A 31 8.25 -9.25 4.46
N ILE A 32 8.46 -10.55 4.59
CA ILE A 32 9.76 -11.14 5.01
C ILE A 32 10.86 -10.75 4.01
N LEU A 33 10.59 -10.86 2.71
CA LEU A 33 11.53 -10.48 1.67
C LEU A 33 11.84 -8.98 1.70
N GLY A 34 10.83 -8.13 1.87
CA GLY A 34 11.00 -6.68 2.00
C GLY A 34 11.85 -6.31 3.21
N LEU A 35 11.63 -6.96 4.36
CA LEU A 35 12.44 -6.80 5.56
C LEU A 35 13.88 -7.26 5.33
N ALA A 36 14.08 -8.42 4.71
CA ALA A 36 15.41 -8.96 4.40
C ALA A 36 16.19 -8.03 3.46
N ILE A 37 15.57 -7.54 2.38
CA ILE A 37 16.17 -6.59 1.44
C ILE A 37 16.54 -5.29 2.15
N THR A 38 15.60 -4.70 2.90
CA THR A 38 15.84 -3.46 3.67
C THR A 38 16.99 -3.63 4.66
N GLN A 39 17.06 -4.79 5.32
CA GLN A 39 18.13 -5.12 6.25
C GLN A 39 19.48 -5.30 5.55
N LEU A 40 19.49 -5.86 4.32
CA LEU A 40 20.71 -5.97 3.50
C LEU A 40 21.23 -4.59 3.05
N PHE A 41 20.34 -3.66 2.73
CA PHE A 41 20.68 -2.25 2.46
C PHE A 41 21.24 -1.56 3.71
N LYS A 42 20.59 -1.71 4.88
CA LYS A 42 21.07 -1.14 6.16
C LYS A 42 22.43 -1.71 6.60
N ARG A 43 22.71 -2.98 6.30
CA ARG A 43 23.99 -3.65 6.60
C ARG A 43 25.10 -3.33 5.59
N GLY A 44 24.84 -2.46 4.60
CA GLY A 44 25.85 -1.98 3.65
C GLY A 44 26.39 -3.03 2.66
N LYS A 45 25.75 -4.21 2.57
CA LYS A 45 26.17 -5.29 1.66
C LYS A 45 25.66 -5.09 0.23
N VAL A 46 24.61 -4.30 0.05
CA VAL A 46 24.03 -3.95 -1.24
C VAL A 46 24.25 -2.46 -1.47
N LYS A 47 25.11 -2.14 -2.43
CA LYS A 47 25.38 -0.76 -2.86
C LYS A 47 24.40 -0.42 -3.98
N THR A 48 23.80 0.76 -3.92
CA THR A 48 23.06 1.34 -5.05
C THR A 48 24.01 1.49 -6.25
N VAL A 49 23.48 1.58 -7.46
CA VAL A 49 24.24 1.76 -8.72
C VAL A 49 25.25 2.92 -8.64
N GLU A 50 25.02 3.88 -7.74
CA GLU A 50 25.85 5.07 -7.48
C GLU A 50 26.79 4.94 -6.26
N GLY A 51 26.86 3.79 -5.59
CA GLY A 51 27.79 3.53 -4.49
C GLY A 51 27.41 4.16 -3.13
N ILE A 52 26.28 4.86 -3.05
CA ILE A 52 25.79 5.52 -1.84
C ILE A 52 25.00 4.53 -0.97
N VAL A 53 25.31 4.48 0.32
CA VAL A 53 24.56 3.69 1.31
C VAL A 53 23.25 4.42 1.57
N HIS A 54 22.10 3.84 1.21
CA HIS A 54 20.79 4.44 1.51
C HIS A 54 20.60 4.54 3.04
N GLN A 55 20.85 5.72 3.60
CA GLN A 55 20.34 6.08 4.92
C GLN A 55 18.84 6.28 4.79
N PHE A 56 18.07 5.31 5.29
CA PHE A 56 16.63 5.46 5.47
C PHE A 56 16.43 6.62 6.45
N ASN A 57 15.96 7.76 5.96
CA ASN A 57 15.62 8.88 6.81
C ASN A 57 14.46 8.46 7.72
N ASP A 58 14.61 8.69 9.02
CA ASP A 58 13.58 8.31 9.99
C ASP A 58 12.30 9.11 9.71
N LYS A 59 11.16 8.43 9.79
CA LYS A 59 9.85 9.09 9.68
C LYS A 59 9.67 10.00 10.91
N ASP A 60 9.23 11.24 10.66
CA ASP A 60 8.89 12.20 11.73
C ASP A 60 7.95 11.55 12.75
N LYS A 61 8.22 11.69 14.05
CA LYS A 61 7.50 10.97 15.12
C LYS A 61 6.11 11.56 15.44
N THR A 62 5.41 12.17 14.47
CA THR A 62 4.05 12.66 14.73
C THR A 62 3.04 11.50 14.71
N TRP A 63 2.91 10.82 15.85
CA TRP A 63 1.99 9.69 16.05
C TRP A 63 0.54 9.99 15.67
N TRP A 64 0.05 11.18 16.03
CA TRP A 64 -1.34 11.60 15.78
C TRP A 64 -1.69 11.66 14.29
N ARG A 65 -0.76 12.14 13.47
CA ARG A 65 -0.93 12.25 12.01
C ARG A 65 -1.03 10.87 11.36
N TYR A 66 -0.26 9.89 11.85
CA TYR A 66 -0.31 8.53 11.32
C TYR A 66 -1.56 7.78 11.74
N ILE A 67 -2.06 7.97 12.96
CA ILE A 67 -3.31 7.34 13.40
C ILE A 67 -4.49 7.90 12.61
N LEU A 68 -4.65 9.23 12.56
CA LEU A 68 -5.78 9.84 11.85
C LEU A 68 -5.72 9.52 10.34
N GLY A 69 -4.53 9.66 9.73
CA GLY A 69 -4.34 9.30 8.33
C GLY A 69 -4.59 7.82 8.07
N GLY A 70 -4.10 6.94 8.94
CA GLY A 70 -4.28 5.49 8.83
C GLY A 70 -5.74 5.06 8.97
N ILE A 71 -6.50 5.65 9.90
CA ILE A 71 -7.93 5.36 10.07
C ILE A 71 -8.72 5.83 8.84
N ILE A 72 -8.52 7.07 8.38
CA ILE A 72 -9.23 7.60 7.20
C ILE A 72 -8.90 6.77 5.94
N PHE A 73 -7.62 6.45 5.75
CA PHE A 73 -7.17 5.65 4.62
C PHE A 73 -7.70 4.20 4.69
N GLY A 74 -7.66 3.58 5.87
CA GLY A 74 -8.18 2.24 6.10
C GLY A 74 -9.69 2.14 5.90
N MET A 75 -10.46 3.14 6.35
CA MET A 75 -11.90 3.22 6.07
C MET A 75 -12.17 3.34 4.57
N GLY A 76 -11.36 4.13 3.84
CA GLY A 76 -11.44 4.22 2.38
C GLY A 76 -11.24 2.86 1.69
N TRP A 77 -10.25 2.09 2.12
CA TRP A 77 -9.99 0.74 1.60
C TRP A 77 -11.10 -0.26 1.93
N ALA A 78 -11.68 -0.17 3.13
CA ALA A 78 -12.80 -1.02 3.54
C ALA A 78 -14.05 -0.75 2.67
N LEU A 79 -14.30 0.52 2.34
CA LEU A 79 -15.41 0.91 1.45
C LEU A 79 -15.18 0.46 0.00
N THR A 80 -13.95 0.52 -0.50
CA THR A 80 -13.65 0.12 -1.88
C THR A 80 -13.55 -1.39 -2.06
N GLY A 81 -13.24 -2.12 -0.99
CA GLY A 81 -13.07 -3.58 -1.07
C GLY A 81 -11.85 -4.02 -1.86
N VAL A 82 -10.92 -3.11 -2.14
CA VAL A 82 -9.75 -3.35 -2.99
C VAL A 82 -8.57 -2.57 -2.41
N CYS A 83 -7.39 -3.19 -2.37
CA CYS A 83 -6.15 -2.51 -1.96
C CYS A 83 -5.64 -1.59 -3.08
N SER A 84 -4.83 -0.58 -2.73
CA SER A 84 -4.33 0.40 -3.70
C SER A 84 -3.61 -0.22 -4.90
N GLY A 85 -2.90 -1.34 -4.71
CA GLY A 85 -2.22 -2.04 -5.79
C GLY A 85 -3.18 -2.69 -6.79
N MET A 86 -4.28 -3.26 -6.30
CA MET A 86 -5.27 -3.90 -7.17
C MET A 86 -6.13 -2.89 -7.93
N MET A 87 -6.32 -1.68 -7.40
CA MET A 87 -7.04 -0.61 -8.11
C MET A 87 -6.44 -0.35 -9.50
N PHE A 88 -5.11 -0.30 -9.62
CA PHE A 88 -4.42 -0.08 -10.90
C PHE A 88 -4.55 -1.27 -11.85
N VAL A 89 -4.52 -2.50 -11.31
CA VAL A 89 -4.67 -3.72 -12.12
C VAL A 89 -6.10 -3.86 -12.64
N LEU A 90 -7.12 -3.56 -11.81
CA LEU A 90 -8.53 -3.65 -12.20
C LEU A 90 -8.93 -2.55 -13.20
N MET A 91 -8.33 -1.36 -13.10
CA MET A 91 -8.46 -0.34 -14.15
C MET A 91 -7.91 -0.86 -15.49
N GLY A 92 -6.76 -1.55 -15.47
CA GLY A 92 -6.16 -2.16 -16.66
C GLY A 92 -6.95 -3.33 -17.26
N SER A 93 -7.81 -3.99 -16.47
CA SER A 93 -8.68 -5.08 -16.95
C SER A 93 -10.04 -4.61 -17.49
N GLY A 94 -10.27 -3.29 -17.58
CA GLY A 94 -11.46 -2.71 -18.21
C GLY A 94 -12.53 -2.21 -17.25
N TYR A 95 -12.32 -2.29 -15.92
CA TYR A 95 -13.25 -1.73 -14.94
C TYR A 95 -13.02 -0.23 -14.76
N THR A 96 -13.77 0.58 -15.52
CA THR A 96 -13.68 2.05 -15.55
C THR A 96 -14.08 2.72 -14.23
N VAL A 97 -14.81 2.04 -13.35
CA VAL A 97 -15.23 2.55 -12.02
C VAL A 97 -14.01 2.86 -11.14
N PHE A 98 -12.93 2.07 -11.24
CA PHE A 98 -11.72 2.32 -10.46
C PHE A 98 -10.94 3.55 -10.91
N ALA A 99 -11.21 4.09 -12.11
CA ALA A 99 -10.63 5.35 -12.56
C ALA A 99 -11.12 6.55 -11.76
N VAL A 100 -12.41 6.57 -11.42
CA VAL A 100 -12.98 7.60 -10.56
C VAL A 100 -12.39 7.50 -9.15
N PHE A 101 -12.17 6.29 -8.65
CA PHE A 101 -11.53 6.07 -7.34
C PHE A 101 -10.08 6.53 -7.30
N ILE A 102 -9.28 6.22 -8.33
CA ILE A 102 -7.89 6.66 -8.41
C ILE A 102 -7.84 8.19 -8.53
N ALA A 103 -8.68 8.80 -9.36
CA ALA A 103 -8.77 10.25 -9.47
C ALA A 103 -9.16 10.90 -8.13
N SER A 104 -10.12 10.33 -7.41
CA SER A 104 -10.54 10.80 -6.09
C SER A 104 -9.42 10.66 -5.05
N ALA A 105 -8.68 9.55 -5.06
CA ALA A 105 -7.53 9.33 -4.19
C ALA A 105 -6.38 10.32 -4.48
N MET A 106 -6.14 10.63 -5.75
CA MET A 106 -5.16 11.64 -6.16
C MET A 106 -5.59 13.04 -5.72
N LEU A 107 -6.86 13.39 -5.91
CA LEU A 107 -7.41 14.67 -5.42
C LEU A 107 -7.33 14.76 -3.89
N GLY A 108 -7.63 13.68 -3.16
CA GLY A 108 -7.51 13.63 -1.71
C GLY A 108 -6.06 13.81 -1.22
N THR A 109 -5.09 13.18 -1.87
CA THR A 109 -3.67 13.35 -1.52
C THR A 109 -3.14 14.74 -1.88
N PHE A 110 -3.61 15.34 -2.98
CA PHE A 110 -3.28 16.70 -3.37
C PHE A 110 -3.87 17.73 -2.40
N ALA A 111 -5.14 17.57 -2.03
CA ALA A 111 -5.79 18.38 -1.02
C ALA A 111 -5.07 18.26 0.32
N TYR A 112 -4.74 17.05 0.77
CA TYR A 112 -3.94 16.85 1.98
C TYR A 112 -2.57 17.53 1.88
N GLY A 113 -1.90 17.45 0.73
CA GLY A 113 -0.61 18.12 0.47
C GLY A 113 -0.69 19.65 0.56
N TYR A 114 -1.79 20.23 0.06
CA TYR A 114 -2.05 21.67 0.16
C TYR A 114 -2.35 22.09 1.61
N PHE A 115 -3.25 21.37 2.29
CA PHE A 115 -3.64 21.65 3.68
C PHE A 115 -2.57 21.24 4.71
N ARG A 116 -1.54 20.48 4.32
CA ARG A 116 -0.41 20.10 5.18
C ARG A 116 0.29 21.31 5.80
N LYS A 117 0.27 22.48 5.14
CA LYS A 117 0.84 23.73 5.68
C LYS A 117 0.02 24.34 6.83
N VAL A 118 -1.26 23.98 6.94
CA VAL A 118 -2.23 24.56 7.89
C VAL A 118 -2.52 23.62 9.06
N LEU A 119 -2.20 22.32 8.93
CA LEU A 119 -2.37 21.33 10.00
C LEU A 119 -1.23 21.42 11.03
N PRO A 120 -1.54 21.52 12.34
CA PRO A 120 -0.54 21.57 13.40
C PRO A 120 0.31 20.29 13.35
N HIS A 121 1.62 20.50 13.39
CA HIS A 121 2.64 19.49 13.12
C HIS A 121 2.83 18.51 14.28
#